data_AF-A0AAV8YH83-F1
#
_entry.id   AF-A0AAV8YH83-F1
#
_cell.length_a   1.000
_cell.length_b   1.000
_cell.length_c   1.000
_cell.angle_alpha   90.00
_cell.angle_beta   90.00
_cell.angle_gamma   90.00
#
_symmetry.space_group_name_H-M   'P 1'
#
loop_
_entity.id
_entity.type
_entity.pdbx_description
1 polymer ?
#
loop_
_entity_poly.entity_id
_entity_poly.type
_entity_poly.pdbx_seq_one_letter_code
_entity_poly.pdbx_strand_id
1 'polypeptide(L)'
;MYVHVAHSTISTVWKYRDKLQSVFENSSTPVKKMRSCNQSRVDRALFEWFKIQRNRNFNISGPVLQAKAGDFTRLLKLTKDFKCSVGWIQRFRKRILVK
;
A
#
# COMPACT_ATOMS: atom_id res chain seq x y z
N MET A 1 -31.67 -7.49 12.89
CA MET A 1 -30.95 -6.25 12.51
C MET A 1 -30.88 -6.21 10.98
N TYR A 2 -31.78 -5.47 10.32
CA TYR A 2 -31.76 -5.33 8.86
C TYR A 2 -30.82 -4.20 8.49
N VAL A 3 -29.81 -4.51 7.66
CA VAL A 3 -28.89 -3.50 7.13
C VAL A 3 -29.54 -2.89 5.90
N HIS A 4 -29.78 -1.58 5.90
CA HIS A 4 -30.42 -0.90 4.77
C HIS A 4 -29.41 -0.73 3.62
N VAL A 5 -29.37 -1.72 2.73
CA VAL A 5 -28.41 -1.82 1.63
C VAL A 5 -29.15 -2.26 0.37
N ALA A 6 -28.88 -1.59 -0.76
CA ALA A 6 -29.51 -1.94 -2.03
C ALA A 6 -29.16 -3.37 -2.48
N HIS A 7 -30.11 -4.08 -3.09
CA HIS A 7 -29.88 -5.44 -3.61
C HIS A 7 -28.68 -5.51 -4.56
N SER A 8 -28.48 -4.50 -5.41
CA SER A 8 -27.33 -4.40 -6.31
C SER A 8 -25.99 -4.36 -5.55
N THR A 9 -25.95 -3.70 -4.39
CA THR A 9 -24.77 -3.68 -3.52
C THR A 9 -24.50 -5.05 -2.92
N ILE A 10 -25.53 -5.76 -2.45
CA ILE A 10 -25.40 -7.13 -1.91
C ILE A 10 -24.84 -8.06 -2.98
N SER A 11 -25.40 -8.02 -4.19
CA SER A 11 -24.92 -8.82 -5.33
C SER A 11 -23.47 -8.52 -5.68
N THR A 12 -23.07 -7.24 -5.62
CA THR A 12 -21.68 -6.82 -5.88
C THR A 12 -20.74 -7.36 -4.81
N VAL A 13 -21.11 -7.24 -3.52
CA VAL A 13 -20.31 -7.79 -2.41
C VAL A 13 -20.16 -9.31 -2.56
N TRP A 14 -21.24 -10.02 -2.89
CA TRP A 14 -21.20 -11.47 -3.11
C TRP A 14 -20.32 -11.87 -4.29
N LYS A 15 -20.38 -11.11 -5.39
CA LYS A 15 -19.56 -11.32 -6.59
C LYS A 15 -18.07 -11.19 -6.29
N TYR A 16 -17.67 -10.27 -5.42
CA TYR A 16 -16.27 -10.00 -5.09
C TYR A 16 -15.82 -10.58 -3.73
N ARG A 17 -16.61 -11.46 -3.12
CA ARG A 17 -16.42 -11.98 -1.76
C ARG A 17 -15.01 -12.54 -1.51
N ASP A 18 -14.47 -13.37 -2.40
CA ASP A 18 -13.16 -14.02 -2.21
C ASP A 18 -12.02 -12.99 -2.26
N LYS A 19 -12.17 -11.97 -3.10
CA LYS A 19 -11.23 -10.85 -3.19
C LYS A 19 -11.30 -9.96 -1.96
N LEU A 20 -12.50 -9.71 -1.43
CA LEU A 20 -12.69 -8.94 -0.20
C LEU A 20 -12.13 -9.69 1.00
N GLN A 21 -12.34 -11.00 1.08
CA GLN A 21 -11.81 -11.85 2.14
C GLN A 21 -10.29 -11.88 2.15
N SER A 22 -9.66 -12.16 1.00
CA SER A 22 -8.19 -12.13 0.90
C SER A 22 -7.60 -10.77 1.24
N VAL A 23 -8.23 -9.66 0.81
CA VAL A 23 -7.79 -8.32 1.21
C VAL A 23 -7.95 -8.10 2.71
N PHE A 24 -9.05 -8.54 3.30
CA PHE A 24 -9.29 -8.42 4.74
C PHE A 24 -8.21 -9.15 5.55
N GLU A 25 -7.93 -10.41 5.22
CA GLU A 25 -6.90 -11.24 5.86
C GLU A 25 -5.49 -10.64 5.73
N ASN A 26 -5.19 -10.02 4.59
CA ASN A 26 -3.88 -9.40 4.34
C ASN A 26 -3.78 -7.95 4.81
N SER A 27 -4.88 -7.36 5.31
CA SER A 27 -4.91 -5.96 5.74
C SER A 27 -4.82 -5.83 7.25
N SER A 28 -3.90 -4.98 7.74
CA SER A 28 -3.77 -4.73 9.18
C SER A 28 -4.75 -3.68 9.72
N THR A 29 -5.57 -3.07 8.86
CA THR A 29 -6.53 -2.02 9.24
C THR A 29 -7.85 -2.22 8.49
N PRO A 30 -8.99 -1.74 9.01
CA PRO A 30 -10.28 -1.87 8.31
C PRO A 30 -10.26 -1.08 6.99
N VAL A 31 -9.99 -1.78 5.88
CA VAL A 31 -9.93 -1.20 4.54
C VAL A 31 -11.33 -1.16 3.93
N LYS A 32 -11.89 0.06 3.79
CA LYS A 32 -13.16 0.28 3.07
C LYS A 32 -12.99 0.41 1.55
N LYS A 33 -11.77 0.72 1.08
CA LYS A 33 -11.47 0.98 -0.33
C LYS A 33 -10.17 0.31 -0.73
N MET A 34 -10.24 -0.61 -1.68
CA MET A 34 -9.08 -1.20 -2.32
C MET A 34 -8.57 -0.25 -3.41
N ARG A 35 -7.67 0.67 -3.05
CA ARG A 35 -6.99 1.52 -4.03
C ARG A 35 -5.81 0.76 -4.62
N SER A 36 -5.84 0.51 -5.92
CA SER A 36 -4.66 0.09 -6.67
C SER A 36 -3.70 1.27 -6.80
N CYS A 37 -2.50 1.14 -6.25
CA CYS A 37 -1.41 2.07 -6.53
C CYS A 37 -0.92 1.81 -7.95
N ASN A 38 -1.01 2.79 -8.87
CA ASN A 38 -0.43 2.70 -10.22
C ASN A 38 1.09 2.44 -10.20
N GLN A 39 1.75 2.66 -9.06
CA GLN A 39 3.19 2.52 -8.85
C GLN A 39 3.52 1.32 -7.95
N SER A 40 2.68 0.27 -8.03
CA SER A 40 2.70 -0.93 -7.17
C SER A 40 4.08 -1.59 -7.05
N ARG A 41 4.90 -1.59 -8.10
CA ARG A 41 6.22 -2.27 -8.08
C ARG A 41 7.24 -1.57 -7.18
N VAL A 42 7.32 -0.24 -7.23
CA VAL A 42 8.21 0.55 -6.35
C VAL A 42 7.70 0.50 -4.91
N ASP A 43 6.39 0.64 -4.72
CA ASP A 43 5.73 0.56 -3.41
C ASP A 43 6.04 -0.78 -2.72
N ARG A 44 5.91 -1.89 -3.45
CA ARG A 44 6.19 -3.24 -2.94
C ARG A 44 7.67 -3.46 -2.65
N ALA A 45 8.57 -3.08 -3.56
CA ALA A 45 10.01 -3.22 -3.35
C ALA A 45 10.49 -2.42 -2.12
N LEU A 46 9.97 -1.19 -1.97
CA LEU A 46 10.27 -0.34 -0.82
C LEU A 46 9.71 -0.92 0.49
N PHE A 47 8.52 -1.52 0.45
CA PHE A 47 7.92 -2.18 1.61
C PHE A 47 8.73 -3.38 2.09
N GLU A 48 9.14 -4.28 1.19
CA GLU A 48 9.97 -5.44 1.54
C GLU A 48 11.31 -5.00 2.12
N TRP A 49 11.96 -4.02 1.50
CA TRP A 49 13.20 -3.45 2.04
C TRP A 49 12.99 -2.83 3.43
N PHE A 50 11.92 -2.06 3.61
CA PHE A 50 11.58 -1.45 4.91
C PHE A 50 11.35 -2.52 6.00
N LYS A 51 10.66 -3.61 5.67
CA LYS A 51 10.43 -4.74 6.60
C LYS A 51 11.75 -5.35 7.07
N ILE A 52 12.70 -5.57 6.15
CA ILE A 52 14.04 -6.07 6.48
C ILE A 52 14.79 -5.11 7.40
N GLN A 53 14.76 -3.80 7.11
CA GLN A 53 15.44 -2.81 7.96
C GLN A 53 14.81 -2.69 9.35
N ARG A 54 13.48 -2.79 9.45
CA ARG A 54 12.78 -2.77 10.73
C ARG A 54 13.12 -3.97 11.60
N ASN A 55 13.27 -5.16 11.00
CA ASN A 55 13.72 -6.36 11.71
C ASN A 55 15.16 -6.23 12.24
N ARG A 56 15.96 -5.32 11.65
CA ARG A 56 17.32 -4.98 12.09
C ARG A 56 17.34 -3.82 13.09
N ASN A 57 16.19 -3.41 13.62
CA ASN A 57 16.03 -2.29 14.55
C ASN A 57 16.52 -0.91 14.03
N PHE A 58 16.60 -0.71 12.71
CA PHE A 58 16.98 0.58 12.14
C PHE A 58 15.78 1.54 12.08
N ASN A 59 15.97 2.73 12.64
CA ASN A 59 15.03 3.84 12.49
C ASN A 59 15.24 4.51 11.13
N ILE A 60 14.41 4.17 10.15
CA ILE A 60 14.48 4.80 8.83
C ILE A 60 13.77 6.16 8.84
N SER A 61 14.53 7.21 8.54
CA SER A 61 14.00 8.56 8.35
C SER A 61 13.32 8.74 6.98
N GLY A 62 12.43 9.73 6.89
CA GLY A 62 11.69 10.06 5.67
C GLY A 62 12.57 10.34 4.44
N PRO A 63 13.66 11.14 4.55
CA PRO A 63 14.58 11.40 3.43
C PRO A 63 15.30 10.14 2.94
N VAL A 64 15.69 9.25 3.85
CA VAL A 64 16.32 7.97 3.50
C VAL A 64 15.34 7.10 2.70
N LEU A 65 14.08 7.08 3.12
CA LEU A 65 13.03 6.36 2.43
C LEU A 65 12.79 6.91 1.01
N GLN A 66 12.86 8.23 0.85
CA GLN A 66 12.70 8.91 -0.44
C GLN A 66 13.88 8.63 -1.38
N ALA A 67 15.12 8.68 -0.87
CA ALA A 67 16.30 8.32 -1.64
C ALA A 67 16.20 6.86 -2.13
N LYS A 68 15.83 5.93 -1.24
CA LYS A 68 15.69 4.52 -1.59
C LYS A 68 14.58 4.25 -2.60
N ALA A 69 13.47 4.96 -2.50
CA ALA A 69 12.40 4.89 -3.49
C ALA A 69 12.89 5.38 -4.87
N GLY A 70 13.73 6.41 -4.91
CA GLY A 70 14.41 6.86 -6.13
C GLY A 70 15.30 5.78 -6.76
N ASP A 71 16.08 5.08 -5.94
CA ASP A 71 16.91 3.95 -6.40
C ASP A 71 16.06 2.85 -7.03
N PHE A 72 14.95 2.47 -6.39
CA PHE A 72 14.06 1.43 -6.90
C PHE A 72 13.38 1.83 -8.20
N THR A 73 13.00 3.10 -8.36
CA THR A 73 12.46 3.63 -9.61
C THR A 73 13.46 3.51 -10.75
N ARG A 74 14.73 3.85 -10.49
CA ARG A 74 15.82 3.70 -11.46
C ARG A 74 16.04 2.22 -11.81
N LEU A 75 16.11 1.36 -10.80
CA LEU A 75 16.34 -0.09 -10.97
C LEU A 75 15.23 -0.77 -11.77
N LEU A 76 13.97 -0.38 -11.53
CA LEU A 76 12.80 -0.94 -12.21
C LEU A 76 12.55 -0.31 -13.59
N LYS A 77 13.44 0.58 -14.07
CA LYS A 77 13.32 1.31 -15.34
C LYS A 77 11.96 2.02 -15.50
N LEU A 78 11.36 2.46 -14.39
CA LEU A 78 10.12 3.22 -14.36
C LEU A 78 10.44 4.72 -14.53
N THR A 79 11.16 5.04 -15.61
CA THR A 79 11.85 6.32 -15.77
C THR A 79 10.97 7.44 -16.30
N LYS A 80 9.78 7.16 -16.85
CA LYS A 80 9.04 8.22 -17.55
C LYS A 80 8.34 9.23 -16.63
N ASP A 81 7.79 8.86 -15.46
CA ASP A 81 6.93 9.81 -14.72
C ASP A 81 6.97 9.69 -13.18
N PHE A 82 7.83 8.86 -12.59
CA PHE A 82 7.82 8.68 -11.14
C PHE A 82 8.66 9.73 -10.43
N LYS A 83 8.00 10.80 -9.97
CA LYS A 83 8.55 11.70 -8.95
C LYS A 83 8.07 11.24 -7.58
N CYS A 84 9.01 10.79 -6.74
CA CYS A 84 8.72 10.43 -5.35
C CYS A 84 8.36 11.68 -4.55
N SER A 85 7.09 12.09 -4.60
CA SER A 85 6.62 13.29 -3.93
C SER A 85 6.60 13.10 -2.41
N VAL A 86 6.77 14.19 -1.67
CA VAL A 86 6.65 14.21 -0.20
C VAL A 86 5.31 13.61 0.23
N GLY A 87 4.21 13.93 -0.47
CA GLY A 87 2.88 13.40 -0.19
C GLY A 87 2.76 11.88 -0.40
N TRP A 88 3.48 11.30 -1.37
CA TRP A 88 3.53 9.85 -1.56
C TRP A 88 4.24 9.15 -0.40
N ILE A 89 5.40 9.68 0.03
CA ILE A 89 6.17 9.15 1.18
C ILE A 89 5.36 9.24 2.47
N GLN A 90 4.66 10.35 2.72
CA GLN A 90 3.80 10.49 3.90
C GLN A 90 2.69 9.43 3.93
N ARG A 91 2.02 9.20 2.79
CA ARG A 91 0.98 8.15 2.66
C ARG A 91 1.57 6.75 2.78
N PHE A 92 2.77 6.51 2.25
CA PHE A 92 3.48 5.26 2.43
C PHE A 92 3.75 5.00 3.91
N ARG A 93 4.39 5.95 4.61
CA ARG A 93 4.66 5.87 6.06
C ARG A 93 3.41 5.61 6.87
N LYS A 94 2.28 6.28 6.58
CA LYS A 94 1.01 6.03 7.26
C LYS A 94 0.51 4.59 7.07
N ARG A 95 0.73 3.97 5.90
CA ARG A 95 0.33 2.56 5.66
C ARG A 95 1.22 1.57 6.41
N ILE A 96 2.51 1.88 6.60
CA ILE A 96 3.50 0.94 7.17
C ILE A 96 3.77 1.14 8.68
N LEU A 97 3.51 2.34 9.21
CA LEU A 97 3.80 2.71 10.61
C LEU A 97 2.56 2.68 11.51
N VAL A 98 1.35 2.56 10.94
CA VAL A 98 0.15 2.29 11.75
C VAL A 98 0.21 0.83 12.17
N LYS A 99 0.58 0.62 13.44
CA LYS A 99 0.41 -0.61 14.21
C LYS A 99 -0.80 -0.44 15.12
#